data_AF-A0A3D0YZ53-F1
#
_entry.id   AF-A0A3D0YZ53-F1
#
_cell.length_a   1.000
_cell.length_b   1.000
_cell.length_c   1.000
_cell.angle_alpha   90.00
_cell.angle_beta   90.00
_cell.angle_gamma   90.00
#
_symmetry.space_group_name_H-M   'P 1'
#
loop_
_entity.id
_entity.type
_entity.pdbx_description
1 polymer ?
#
loop_
_entity_poly.entity_id
_entity_poly.type
_entity_poly.pdbx_seq_one_letter_code
_entity_poly.pdbx_strand_id
1 'polypeptide(L)'
;MSYQGRILHIDLGSGAARVEELDGKWARQYLGGKGLGARYFTAGVPARTDPLSPANRVVLMTGPLGGTIAPCTGRLSITTKSPATGTILESGIGGTIGPEIKFAG
;
A
#
# COMPACT_ATOMS: atom_id res chain seq x y z
N MET A 1 -6.99 -12.87 -11.53
CA MET A 1 -7.35 -13.27 -10.14
C MET A 1 -6.30 -12.93 -9.09
N SER A 2 -5.08 -12.45 -9.41
CA SER A 2 -4.10 -12.06 -8.37
C SER A 2 -4.05 -10.56 -8.09
N TYR A 3 -4.24 -9.70 -9.09
CA TYR A 3 -4.32 -8.25 -8.95
C TYR A 3 -5.70 -7.78 -9.40
N GLN A 4 -6.23 -6.79 -8.70
CA GLN A 4 -7.45 -6.11 -9.14
C GLN A 4 -7.17 -5.00 -10.15
N GLY A 5 -5.89 -4.61 -10.30
CA GLY A 5 -5.47 -3.61 -11.27
C GLY A 5 -5.80 -2.16 -10.88
N ARG A 6 -6.27 -1.92 -9.65
CA ARG A 6 -6.71 -0.61 -9.18
C ARG A 6 -5.99 -0.22 -7.90
N ILE A 7 -5.62 1.06 -7.82
CA ILE A 7 -5.03 1.68 -6.64
C ILE A 7 -5.85 2.92 -6.28
N LEU A 8 -6.38 2.94 -5.06
CA LEU A 8 -7.17 4.06 -4.55
C LEU A 8 -6.24 5.09 -3.90
N HIS A 9 -6.30 6.33 -4.37
CA HIS A 9 -5.66 7.48 -3.76
C HIS A 9 -6.70 8.33 -3.04
N ILE A 10 -6.44 8.65 -1.79
CA ILE A 10 -7.30 9.48 -0.95
C ILE A 10 -6.47 10.65 -0.44
N ASP A 11 -6.96 11.87 -0.66
CA ASP A 11 -6.44 13.08 -0.03
C ASP A 11 -7.36 13.45 1.14
N LEU A 12 -6.84 13.35 2.37
CA LEU A 12 -7.59 13.64 3.59
C LEU A 12 -7.81 15.15 3.82
N GLY A 13 -6.97 16.01 3.21
CA GLY A 13 -7.10 17.47 3.34
C GLY A 13 -8.25 18.01 2.50
N SER A 14 -8.42 17.50 1.27
CA SER A 14 -9.51 17.90 0.37
C SER A 14 -10.73 16.97 0.41
N GLY A 15 -10.58 15.76 0.94
CA GLY A 15 -11.59 14.70 0.88
C GLY A 15 -11.71 14.02 -0.49
N ALA A 16 -10.84 14.37 -1.45
CA ALA A 16 -10.89 13.83 -2.80
C ALA A 16 -10.39 12.37 -2.84
N ALA A 17 -11.05 11.55 -3.67
CA ALA A 17 -10.63 10.18 -3.95
C ALA A 17 -10.52 9.97 -5.47
N ARG A 18 -9.48 9.27 -5.90
CA ARG A 18 -9.30 8.87 -7.31
C ARG A 18 -8.76 7.46 -7.40
N VAL A 19 -9.15 6.76 -8.46
CA VAL A 19 -8.62 5.43 -8.79
C VAL A 19 -7.56 5.59 -9.87
N GLU A 20 -6.42 4.95 -9.66
CA GLU A 20 -5.33 4.81 -10.61
C GLU A 20 -5.26 3.36 -11.09
N GLU A 21 -5.01 3.16 -12.38
CA GLU A 21 -4.71 1.83 -12.91
C GLU A 21 -3.30 1.39 -12.48
N LEU A 22 -3.19 0.16 -11.98
CA LEU A 22 -1.91 -0.38 -11.51
C LEU A 22 -0.92 -0.50 -12.67
N ASP A 23 0.27 0.09 -12.51
CA ASP A 23 1.38 -0.11 -13.45
C ASP A 23 1.82 -1.59 -13.44
N GLY A 24 1.55 -2.29 -14.54
CA GLY A 24 1.93 -3.69 -14.72
C GLY A 24 3.43 -3.95 -14.68
N LYS A 25 4.29 -2.96 -14.95
CA LYS A 25 5.74 -3.08 -14.76
C LYS A 25 6.07 -3.10 -13.26
N TRP A 26 5.47 -2.22 -12.47
CA TRP A 26 5.70 -2.21 -11.02
C TRP A 26 5.14 -3.45 -10.36
N ALA A 27 3.96 -3.92 -10.77
CA ALA A 27 3.40 -5.18 -10.28
C ALA A 27 4.34 -6.38 -10.54
N ARG A 28 5.03 -6.41 -11.69
CA ARG A 28 6.02 -7.45 -12.00
C ARG A 28 7.32 -7.30 -11.22
N GLN A 29 7.82 -6.07 -11.05
CA GLN A 29 9.09 -5.81 -10.37
C GLN A 29 9.00 -5.93 -8.85
N TYR A 30 7.87 -5.53 -8.26
CA TYR A 30 7.70 -5.40 -6.82
C TYR A 30 6.66 -6.34 -6.23
N LEU A 31 6.02 -7.15 -7.08
CA LEU A 31 5.02 -8.17 -6.74
C LEU A 31 3.77 -7.56 -6.08
N GLY A 32 3.81 -7.25 -4.80
CA GLY A 32 2.69 -6.67 -4.05
C GLY A 32 3.07 -6.46 -2.59
N GLY A 33 2.07 -6.20 -1.74
CA GLY A 33 2.29 -6.01 -0.30
C GLY A 33 3.40 -5.01 -0.02
N LYS A 34 4.41 -5.42 0.76
CA LYS A 34 5.55 -4.57 1.15
C LYS A 34 6.32 -3.99 -0.03
N GLY A 35 6.61 -4.79 -1.07
CA GLY A 35 7.44 -4.35 -2.18
C GLY A 35 6.77 -3.22 -2.96
N LEU A 36 5.52 -3.46 -3.37
CA LEU A 36 4.74 -2.48 -4.10
C LEU A 36 4.36 -1.27 -3.23
N GLY A 37 4.07 -1.50 -1.94
CA GLY A 37 3.84 -0.44 -0.96
C GLY A 37 5.02 0.51 -0.83
N ALA A 38 6.24 -0.03 -0.72
CA ALA A 38 7.48 0.76 -0.69
C ALA A 38 7.71 1.53 -2.00
N ARG A 39 7.38 0.95 -3.16
CA ARG A 39 7.52 1.63 -4.46
C ARG A 39 6.60 2.85 -4.58
N TYR A 40 5.32 2.69 -4.20
CA TYR A 40 4.35 3.80 -4.19
C TYR A 40 4.72 4.87 -3.16
N PHE A 41 5.19 4.46 -1.98
CA PHE A 41 5.67 5.38 -0.96
C PHE A 41 6.86 6.21 -1.46
N THR A 42 7.91 5.57 -1.97
CA THR A 42 9.12 6.25 -2.46
C THR A 42 8.91 7.09 -3.72
N ALA A 43 7.89 6.77 -4.54
CA ALA A 43 7.45 7.65 -5.64
C ALA A 43 6.84 8.97 -5.14
N GLY A 44 6.14 8.93 -3.99
CA GLY A 44 5.28 10.02 -3.54
C GLY A 44 5.82 10.83 -2.36
N VAL A 45 6.81 10.31 -1.64
CA VAL A 45 7.32 10.90 -0.39
C VAL A 45 8.83 11.14 -0.51
N PRO A 46 9.25 12.42 -0.62
CA PRO A 46 10.67 12.77 -0.57
C PRO A 46 11.38 12.30 0.71
N ALA A 47 12.67 11.96 0.60
CA ALA A 47 13.44 11.44 1.73
C ALA A 47 13.49 12.38 2.95
N ARG A 48 13.44 13.71 2.71
CA ARG A 48 13.50 14.74 3.76
C ARG A 48 12.12 15.18 4.30
N THR A 49 11.02 14.56 3.87
CA THR A 49 9.67 14.88 4.36
C THR A 49 9.59 14.70 5.87
N ASP A 50 8.98 15.65 6.58
CA ASP A 50 8.67 15.49 8.00
C ASP A 50 7.61 14.38 8.17
N PRO A 51 7.88 13.32 8.96
CA PRO A 51 6.96 12.19 9.14
C PRO A 51 5.57 12.58 9.68
N LEU A 52 5.43 13.72 10.37
CA LEU A 52 4.13 14.18 10.89
C LEU A 52 3.46 15.24 10.00
N SER A 53 4.09 15.61 8.88
CA SER A 53 3.52 16.56 7.93
C SER A 53 2.46 15.93 7.03
N PRO A 54 1.51 16.72 6.49
CA PRO A 54 0.55 16.25 5.48
C PRO A 54 1.18 15.71 4.19
N ALA A 55 2.47 15.98 3.97
CA ALA A 55 3.21 15.46 2.82
C ALA A 55 3.66 13.99 3.00
N ASN A 56 3.60 13.44 4.22
CA ASN A 56 3.82 12.02 4.45
C ASN A 56 2.61 11.22 3.94
N ARG A 57 2.85 10.01 3.45
CA ARG A 57 1.79 9.13 2.92
C ARG A 57 1.78 7.81 3.66
N VAL A 58 0.58 7.35 3.98
CA VAL A 58 0.33 5.99 4.47
C VAL A 58 -0.16 5.15 3.30
N VAL A 59 0.59 4.09 2.97
CA VAL A 59 0.29 3.18 1.87
C VAL A 59 -0.17 1.85 2.43
N LEU A 60 -1.43 1.49 2.18
CA LEU A 60 -1.98 0.17 2.49
C LEU A 60 -1.92 -0.67 1.22
N MET A 61 -1.28 -1.83 1.28
CA MET A 61 -1.05 -2.66 0.09
C MET A 61 -1.27 -4.14 0.39
N THR A 62 -2.05 -4.80 -0.47
CA THR A 62 -2.31 -6.24 -0.40
C THR A 62 -1.32 -7.01 -1.27
N GLY A 63 -1.09 -8.28 -0.93
CA GLY A 63 -0.31 -9.19 -1.77
C GLY A 63 -1.12 -9.79 -2.93
N PRO A 64 -0.45 -10.30 -3.98
CA PRO A 64 -1.14 -10.96 -5.09
C PRO A 64 -1.93 -12.20 -4.68
N LEU A 65 -1.54 -12.85 -3.59
CA LEU A 65 -2.24 -14.02 -3.05
C LEU A 65 -3.33 -13.67 -2.02
N GLY A 66 -3.42 -12.41 -1.58
CA GLY A 66 -4.49 -11.99 -0.68
C GLY A 66 -5.85 -12.32 -1.27
N GLY A 67 -6.79 -12.79 -0.45
CA GLY A 67 -8.14 -13.17 -0.89
C GLY A 67 -8.23 -14.42 -1.75
N THR A 68 -7.14 -15.20 -1.89
CA THR A 68 -7.17 -16.51 -2.55
C THR A 68 -7.30 -17.64 -1.51
N ILE A 69 -7.45 -18.89 -1.98
CA ILE A 69 -7.45 -20.09 -1.13
C ILE A 69 -6.06 -20.46 -0.58
N ALA A 70 -5.01 -19.72 -0.97
CA ALA A 70 -3.66 -20.01 -0.50
C ALA A 70 -3.54 -19.79 1.02
N PRO A 71 -2.90 -20.71 1.76
CA PRO A 71 -2.86 -20.67 3.21
C PRO A 71 -2.11 -19.44 3.72
N CYS A 72 -2.61 -18.84 4.80
CA CYS A 72 -1.96 -17.73 5.52
C CYS A 72 -1.70 -16.45 4.68
N THR A 73 -2.50 -16.20 3.64
CA THR A 73 -2.28 -15.09 2.69
C THR A 73 -3.09 -13.82 2.96
N GLY A 74 -3.86 -13.77 4.06
CA GLY A 74 -4.71 -12.63 4.44
C GLY A 74 -3.97 -11.40 5.00
N ARG A 75 -2.73 -11.15 4.58
CA ARG A 75 -1.88 -10.08 5.13
C ARG A 75 -2.11 -8.74 4.40
N LEU A 76 -2.06 -7.65 5.16
CA LEU A 76 -2.02 -6.28 4.66
C LEU A 76 -0.71 -5.64 5.11
N SER A 77 -0.02 -4.98 4.18
CA SER A 77 1.20 -4.22 4.44
C SER A 77 0.88 -2.73 4.53
N ILE A 78 1.44 -2.06 5.53
CA ILE A 78 1.27 -0.64 5.79
C ILE A 78 2.64 0.01 5.75
N THR A 79 2.87 0.88 4.78
CA THR A 79 4.15 1.57 4.59
C THR A 79 3.99 3.08 4.80
N THR A 80 4.89 3.69 5.56
CA THR A 80 4.90 5.15 5.82
C THR A 80 6.29 5.61 6.26
N LYS A 81 6.51 6.92 6.41
CA LYS A 81 7.67 7.45 7.15
C LYS A 81 7.38 7.41 8.65
N SER A 82 8.26 6.78 9.42
CA SER A 82 8.10 6.67 10.87
C SER A 82 8.58 7.94 11.59
N PRO A 83 7.78 8.50 12.52
CA PRO A 83 8.22 9.58 13.39
C PRO A 83 9.24 9.14 14.44
N ALA A 84 9.23 7.85 14.82
CA ALA A 84 10.15 7.33 15.83
C ALA A 84 11.57 7.12 15.29
N THR A 85 11.70 6.75 14.01
CA THR A 85 13.01 6.43 13.40
C THR A 85 13.45 7.45 12.35
N GLY A 86 12.54 8.29 11.85
CA GLY A 86 12.82 9.21 10.76
C GLY A 86 13.03 8.53 9.39
N THR A 87 12.81 7.22 9.29
CA THR A 87 13.05 6.40 8.10
C THR A 87 11.76 5.77 7.58
N ILE A 88 11.85 5.06 6.44
CA ILE A 88 10.75 4.24 5.96
C ILE A 88 10.45 3.12 6.96
N LEU A 89 9.17 2.94 7.28
CA LEU A 89 8.64 1.87 8.09
C LEU A 89 7.65 1.06 7.26
N GLU A 90 7.70 -0.25 7.43
CA GLU A 90 6.65 -1.14 7.00
C GLU A 90 6.18 -1.99 8.17
N SER A 91 4.87 -2.12 8.31
CA SER A 91 4.20 -2.95 9.30
C SER A 91 3.17 -3.83 8.61
N GLY A 92 3.02 -5.06 9.09
CA GLY A 92 2.09 -6.03 8.51
C GLY A 92 1.02 -6.46 9.51
N ILE A 93 -0.24 -6.37 9.09
CA ILE A 93 -1.37 -6.92 9.85
C ILE A 93 -1.95 -8.16 9.15
N GLY A 94 -2.52 -9.07 9.93
CA GLY A 94 -3.23 -10.25 9.42
C GLY A 94 -4.73 -10.12 9.63
N GLY A 95 -5.44 -11.23 9.49
CA GLY A 95 -6.89 -11.27 9.64
C GLY A 95 -7.61 -11.06 8.31
N THR A 96 -8.78 -10.44 8.37
CA THR A 96 -9.73 -10.35 7.25
C THR A 96 -9.55 -9.10 6.40
N ILE A 97 -8.97 -8.01 6.95
CA ILE A 97 -8.91 -6.71 6.27
C ILE A 97 -8.16 -6.73 4.94
N GLY A 98 -7.08 -7.51 4.81
CA GLY A 98 -6.33 -7.64 3.56
C GLY A 98 -7.18 -8.24 2.43
N PRO A 99 -7.81 -9.41 2.64
CA PRO A 99 -8.79 -9.97 1.73
C PRO A 99 -9.96 -9.04 1.41
N GLU A 100 -10.59 -8.42 2.42
CA GLU A 100 -11.76 -7.56 2.23
C GLU A 100 -11.47 -6.35 1.32
N ILE A 101 -10.32 -5.69 1.51
CA ILE A 101 -9.88 -4.61 0.61
C ILE A 101 -9.79 -5.11 -0.84
N LYS A 102 -9.31 -6.34 -1.03
CA LYS A 102 -9.16 -6.90 -2.37
C LYS A 102 -10.47 -7.34 -3.00
N PHE A 103 -11.45 -7.76 -2.20
CA PHE A 103 -12.80 -8.07 -2.66
C PHE A 103 -13.61 -6.81 -3.00
N ALA A 104 -13.38 -5.69 -2.31
CA ALA A 104 -13.90 -4.37 -2.69
C ALA A 104 -13.34 -3.90 -4.04
N GLY A 105 -12.11 -4.30 -4.32
CA GLY A 105 -11.53 -4.41 -5.65
C GLY A 105 -10.68 -3.24 -6.11
#